data_AF-A0A0M3KG08-F1
#
_entry.id   AF-A0A0M3KG08-F1
#
_cell.length_a   1.000
_cell.length_b   1.000
_cell.length_c   1.000
_cell.angle_alpha   90.00
_cell.angle_beta   90.00
_cell.angle_gamma   90.00
#
_symmetry.space_group_name_H-M   'P 1'
#
loop_
_entity.id
_entity.type
_entity.pdbx_description
1 polymer ?
#
loop_
_entity_poly.entity_id
_entity_poly.type
_entity_poly.pdbx_seq_one_letter_code
_entity_poly.pdbx_strand_id
1 'polypeptide(L)'
;MEGSSIAKKPGKLLNLGLHEQQDELEQKLENGFAIVLSRMGNLHEREAHDQLLQAVADAKLVSYDLSEFIAFQMYEVVIGGLLYGVLSDPVNASKYYDALTLVANGSWFCALCNVNMVLFELYPRLHNEARQQILFFFRESIRVNVPKIDNVLINLIRNANDGGDFKDSCKMLTGVVGLLNENYPWLSNLKPKASLIPVILIVFSRNVSWIARNWEET
;
A
#
# COMPACT_ATOMS: atom_id res chain seq x y z
N MET A 1 -39.98 10.39 11.43
CA MET A 1 -39.15 9.52 10.57
C MET A 1 -37.70 9.82 10.89
N GLU A 2 -37.20 9.29 12.00
CA GLU A 2 -35.79 9.43 12.37
C GLU A 2 -35.05 8.26 11.75
N GLY A 3 -34.23 8.56 10.74
CA GLY A 3 -33.34 7.59 10.14
C GLY A 3 -32.31 7.16 11.16
N SER A 4 -32.37 5.90 11.58
CA SER A 4 -31.32 5.23 12.33
C SER A 4 -30.00 5.35 11.57
N SER A 5 -29.14 6.29 11.98
CA SER A 5 -27.77 6.33 11.48
C SER A 5 -27.01 5.20 12.16
N ILE A 6 -26.99 4.05 11.51
CA ILE A 6 -26.09 2.96 11.90
C ILE A 6 -24.68 3.55 11.88
N ALA A 7 -24.06 3.69 13.05
CA ALA A 7 -22.69 4.12 13.17
C ALA A 7 -21.83 3.13 12.38
N LYS A 8 -21.37 3.54 11.19
CA LYS A 8 -20.47 2.72 10.38
C LYS A 8 -19.16 2.59 11.16
N LYS A 9 -18.69 1.35 11.30
CA LYS A 9 -17.43 1.06 11.98
C LYS A 9 -16.31 1.84 11.27
N PRO A 10 -15.48 2.62 12.00
CA PRO A 10 -14.37 3.32 11.36
C PRO A 10 -13.39 2.31 10.79
N GLY A 11 -12.90 2.58 9.57
CA GLY A 11 -11.86 1.80 8.91
C GLY A 11 -10.54 1.81 9.71
N LYS A 12 -9.60 0.94 9.32
CA LYS A 12 -8.32 0.77 10.02
C LYS A 12 -7.15 1.50 9.37
N LEU A 13 -7.34 2.27 8.31
CA LEU A 13 -6.26 2.99 7.62
C LEU A 13 -6.40 4.51 7.76
N LEU A 14 -7.63 5.02 7.77
CA LEU A 14 -7.92 6.46 7.72
C LEU A 14 -8.22 7.05 9.09
N ASN A 15 -7.76 8.29 9.32
CA ASN A 15 -8.23 9.12 10.42
C ASN A 15 -9.54 9.81 10.01
N LEU A 16 -10.66 9.06 10.02
CA LEU A 16 -11.97 9.64 9.68
C LEU A 16 -12.53 10.47 10.86
N GLY A 17 -13.00 11.68 10.55
CA GLY A 17 -13.79 12.48 11.47
C GLY A 17 -15.17 11.86 11.73
N LEU A 18 -15.83 12.27 12.82
CA LEU A 18 -17.15 11.76 13.25
C LEU A 18 -18.27 11.86 12.19
N HIS A 19 -18.12 12.74 11.20
CA HIS A 19 -19.10 12.99 10.14
C HIS A 19 -18.59 12.65 8.74
N GLU A 20 -17.38 12.12 8.62
CA GLU A 20 -16.82 11.76 7.32
C GLU A 20 -17.38 10.42 6.84
N GLN A 21 -17.74 10.35 5.56
CA GLN A 21 -18.18 9.11 4.95
C GLN A 21 -17.01 8.15 4.82
N GLN A 22 -17.29 6.85 4.99
CA GLN A 22 -16.31 5.79 4.75
C GLN A 22 -15.83 5.87 3.30
N ASP A 23 -14.51 5.81 3.12
CA ASP A 23 -13.89 5.89 1.82
C ASP A 23 -14.15 4.62 0.99
N GLU A 24 -14.50 4.78 -0.29
CA GLU A 24 -14.86 3.68 -1.18
C GLU A 24 -13.68 2.73 -1.44
N LEU A 25 -12.47 3.27 -1.59
CA LEU A 25 -11.26 2.48 -1.81
C LEU A 25 -10.88 1.71 -0.54
N GLU A 26 -10.89 2.37 0.62
CA GLU A 26 -10.65 1.69 1.90
C GLU A 26 -11.66 0.55 2.12
N GLN A 27 -12.95 0.81 1.88
CA GLN A 27 -14.00 -0.19 2.03
C GLN A 27 -13.82 -1.37 1.06
N LYS A 28 -13.44 -1.12 -0.20
CA LYS A 28 -13.16 -2.17 -1.18
C LYS A 28 -12.00 -3.07 -0.71
N LEU A 29 -10.93 -2.46 -0.22
CA LEU A 29 -9.75 -3.15 0.30
C LEU A 29 -10.09 -3.96 1.57
N GLU A 30 -10.86 -3.39 2.49
CA GLU A 30 -11.32 -4.06 3.71
C GLU A 30 -12.20 -5.28 3.40
N ASN A 31 -13.12 -5.16 2.44
CA ASN A 31 -13.96 -6.27 1.98
C ASN A 31 -13.12 -7.39 1.38
N GLY A 32 -12.09 -7.05 0.58
CA GLY A 32 -11.13 -8.03 0.09
C GLY A 32 -10.37 -8.72 1.21
N PHE A 33 -9.98 -7.97 2.25
CA PHE A 33 -9.28 -8.52 3.40
C PHE A 33 -10.16 -9.46 4.22
N ALA A 34 -11.48 -9.20 4.32
CA ALA A 34 -12.41 -10.13 4.96
C ALA A 34 -12.42 -11.51 4.25
N ILE A 35 -12.32 -11.53 2.92
CA ILE A 35 -12.18 -12.77 2.14
C ILE A 35 -10.84 -13.45 2.46
N VAL A 36 -9.74 -12.69 2.46
CA VAL A 36 -8.40 -13.21 2.80
C VAL A 36 -8.39 -13.85 4.19
N LEU A 37 -8.92 -13.18 5.22
CA LEU A 37 -9.00 -13.71 6.57
C LEU A 37 -9.84 -14.99 6.65
N SER A 38 -10.97 -15.05 5.92
CA SER A 38 -11.83 -16.24 5.88
C SER A 38 -11.13 -17.47 5.29
N ARG A 39 -10.13 -17.26 4.42
CA ARG A 39 -9.36 -18.32 3.75
C ARG A 39 -8.06 -18.65 4.48
N MET A 40 -7.38 -17.66 5.06
CA MET A 40 -6.11 -17.88 5.74
C MET A 40 -6.29 -18.42 7.16
N GLY A 41 -7.29 -17.94 7.91
CA GLY A 41 -7.57 -18.35 9.30
C GLY A 41 -6.30 -18.60 10.14
N ASN A 42 -6.30 -19.75 10.84
CA ASN A 42 -5.15 -20.28 11.59
C ASN A 42 -4.34 -21.31 10.79
N LEU A 43 -4.45 -21.33 9.46
CA LEU A 43 -3.75 -22.31 8.62
C LEU A 43 -2.25 -22.01 8.56
N HIS A 44 -1.47 -23.05 8.28
CA HIS A 44 -0.06 -22.90 7.94
C HIS A 44 0.12 -22.16 6.61
N GLU A 45 1.26 -21.51 6.41
CA GLU A 45 1.51 -20.58 5.30
C GLU A 45 1.22 -21.17 3.91
N ARG A 46 1.65 -22.42 3.68
CA ARG A 46 1.41 -23.12 2.41
C ARG A 46 -0.06 -23.45 2.17
N GLU A 47 -0.76 -23.91 3.20
CA GLU A 47 -2.19 -24.22 3.11
C GLU A 47 -3.03 -22.95 2.92
N ALA A 48 -2.62 -21.85 3.57
CA ALA A 48 -3.24 -20.54 3.39
C ALA A 48 -3.07 -20.04 1.94
N HIS A 49 -1.89 -20.23 1.35
CA HIS A 49 -1.63 -19.90 -0.06
C HIS A 49 -2.51 -20.71 -1.02
N ASP A 50 -2.55 -22.04 -0.85
CA ASP A 50 -3.38 -22.93 -1.69
C ASP A 50 -4.87 -22.54 -1.60
N GLN A 51 -5.37 -22.18 -0.42
CA GLN A 51 -6.75 -21.73 -0.21
C GLN A 51 -7.05 -20.38 -0.89
N LEU A 52 -6.09 -19.45 -0.91
CA LEU A 52 -6.24 -18.17 -1.59
C LEU A 52 -6.27 -18.35 -3.11
N LEU A 53 -5.40 -19.21 -3.65
CA LEU A 53 -5.42 -19.57 -5.08
C LEU A 53 -6.71 -20.32 -5.44
N GLN A 54 -7.19 -21.20 -4.57
CA GLN A 54 -8.46 -21.89 -4.77
C GLN A 54 -9.63 -20.90 -4.82
N ALA A 55 -9.64 -19.85 -4.00
CA ALA A 55 -10.67 -18.81 -4.07
C ALA A 55 -10.70 -18.10 -5.44
N VAL A 56 -9.54 -17.85 -6.04
CA VAL A 56 -9.42 -17.31 -7.40
C VAL A 56 -9.87 -18.33 -8.45
N ALA A 57 -9.56 -19.61 -8.27
CA ALA A 57 -9.97 -20.69 -9.16
C ALA A 57 -11.48 -20.96 -9.12
N ASP A 58 -12.09 -20.97 -7.94
CA ASP A 58 -13.53 -21.16 -7.74
C ASP A 58 -14.34 -20.08 -8.45
N ALA A 59 -13.81 -18.85 -8.50
CA ALA A 59 -14.43 -17.74 -9.22
C ALA A 59 -14.56 -18.02 -10.74
N LYS A 60 -13.68 -18.86 -11.33
CA LYS A 60 -13.78 -19.29 -12.74
C LYS A 60 -15.02 -20.16 -13.00
N LEU A 61 -15.50 -20.87 -11.99
CA LEU A 61 -16.59 -21.85 -12.13
C LEU A 61 -17.98 -21.18 -12.16
N VAL A 62 -18.07 -19.87 -11.91
CA VAL A 62 -19.34 -19.13 -11.80
C VAL A 62 -19.94 -18.82 -13.17
N SER A 63 -19.12 -18.62 -14.21
CA SER A 63 -19.61 -18.34 -15.57
C SER A 63 -18.59 -18.74 -16.61
N TYR A 64 -19.00 -19.56 -17.59
CA TYR A 64 -18.12 -20.08 -18.64
C TYR A 64 -17.61 -18.96 -19.56
N ASP A 65 -18.50 -18.04 -19.95
CA ASP A 65 -18.21 -16.98 -20.92
C ASP A 65 -17.37 -15.82 -20.35
N LEU A 66 -17.32 -15.68 -19.02
CA LEU A 66 -16.62 -14.59 -18.32
C LEU A 66 -15.58 -15.10 -17.31
N SER A 67 -15.25 -16.40 -17.35
CA SER A 67 -14.44 -17.08 -16.34
C SER A 67 -13.08 -16.41 -16.09
N GLU A 68 -12.36 -16.00 -17.14
CA GLU A 68 -11.06 -15.33 -17.00
C GLU A 68 -11.17 -13.94 -16.37
N PHE A 69 -12.18 -13.17 -16.77
CA PHE A 69 -12.41 -11.83 -16.25
C PHE A 69 -12.82 -11.85 -14.77
N ILE A 70 -13.74 -12.75 -14.40
CA ILE A 70 -14.19 -12.92 -13.00
C ILE A 70 -13.03 -13.42 -12.12
N ALA A 71 -12.23 -14.35 -12.62
CA ALA A 71 -11.04 -14.81 -11.90
C ALA A 71 -10.01 -13.70 -11.72
N PHE A 72 -9.80 -12.87 -12.75
CA PHE A 72 -8.93 -11.70 -12.61
C PHE A 72 -9.48 -10.74 -11.55
N GLN A 73 -10.78 -10.42 -11.56
CA GLN A 73 -11.38 -9.58 -10.51
C GLN A 73 -11.20 -10.16 -9.11
N MET A 74 -11.40 -11.47 -8.93
CA MET A 74 -11.17 -12.13 -7.64
C MET A 74 -9.70 -12.07 -7.24
N TYR A 75 -8.79 -12.28 -8.19
CA TYR A 75 -7.36 -12.10 -7.97
C TYR A 75 -7.04 -10.67 -7.49
N GLU A 76 -7.61 -9.64 -8.12
CA GLU A 76 -7.44 -8.25 -7.68
C GLU A 76 -7.98 -8.01 -6.26
N VAL A 77 -9.12 -8.60 -5.93
CA VAL A 77 -9.73 -8.52 -4.59
C VAL A 77 -8.84 -9.19 -3.53
N VAL A 78 -8.27 -10.36 -3.83
CA VAL A 78 -7.34 -11.06 -2.93
C VAL A 78 -6.04 -10.27 -2.74
N ILE A 79 -5.44 -9.77 -3.83
CA ILE A 79 -4.23 -8.95 -3.79
C ILE A 79 -4.46 -7.66 -2.98
N GLY A 80 -5.56 -6.95 -3.25
CA GLY A 80 -5.95 -5.75 -2.51
C GLY A 80 -6.22 -6.03 -1.03
N GLY A 81 -6.87 -7.15 -0.72
CA GLY A 81 -7.11 -7.59 0.65
C GLY A 81 -5.82 -7.90 1.40
N LEU A 82 -4.88 -8.62 0.79
CA LEU A 82 -3.57 -8.89 1.38
C LEU A 82 -2.80 -7.59 1.63
N LEU A 83 -2.83 -6.65 0.68
CA LEU A 83 -2.26 -5.31 0.88
C LEU A 83 -2.90 -4.58 2.06
N TYR A 84 -4.23 -4.59 2.18
CA TYR A 84 -4.91 -4.00 3.33
C TYR A 84 -4.46 -4.62 4.65
N GLY A 85 -4.30 -5.95 4.70
CA GLY A 85 -3.74 -6.66 5.85
C GLY A 85 -2.34 -6.15 6.23
N VAL A 86 -1.44 -6.02 5.24
CA VAL A 86 -0.10 -5.44 5.44
C VAL A 86 -0.19 -4.03 6.04
N LEU A 87 -1.11 -3.20 5.53
CA LEU A 87 -1.22 -1.79 5.94
C LEU A 87 -1.94 -1.56 7.28
N SER A 88 -2.85 -2.45 7.66
CA SER A 88 -3.76 -2.27 8.81
C SER A 88 -3.43 -3.11 10.03
N ASP A 89 -2.58 -4.13 9.91
CA ASP A 89 -2.24 -5.06 10.99
C ASP A 89 -0.72 -5.28 11.08
N PRO A 90 0.00 -4.35 11.73
CA PRO A 90 1.45 -4.41 11.91
C PRO A 90 1.98 -5.71 12.49
N VAL A 91 1.20 -6.36 13.36
CA VAL A 91 1.62 -7.58 14.06
C VAL A 91 1.72 -8.75 13.09
N ASN A 92 0.82 -8.82 12.12
CA ASN A 92 0.75 -9.89 11.13
C ASN A 92 1.20 -9.43 9.72
N ALA A 93 1.75 -8.21 9.60
CA ALA A 93 2.10 -7.62 8.31
C ALA A 93 3.04 -8.50 7.48
N SER A 94 4.06 -9.10 8.09
CA SER A 94 4.95 -10.05 7.39
C SER A 94 4.18 -11.26 6.84
N LYS A 95 3.29 -11.87 7.63
CA LYS A 95 2.47 -13.02 7.19
C LYS A 95 1.62 -12.66 5.96
N TYR A 96 1.02 -11.47 5.95
CA TYR A 96 0.22 -11.02 4.80
C TYR A 96 1.10 -10.66 3.60
N TYR A 97 2.29 -10.11 3.83
CA TYR A 97 3.25 -9.79 2.77
C TYR A 97 3.83 -11.06 2.10
N ASP A 98 4.14 -12.09 2.88
CA ASP A 98 4.61 -13.37 2.37
C ASP A 98 3.52 -14.04 1.52
N ALA A 99 2.28 -14.07 2.01
CA ALA A 99 1.14 -14.53 1.24
C ALA A 99 0.91 -13.68 -0.04
N LEU A 100 1.05 -12.36 0.02
CA LEU A 100 0.99 -11.46 -1.15
C LEU A 100 2.04 -11.85 -2.19
N THR A 101 3.28 -12.07 -1.76
CA THR A 101 4.39 -12.46 -2.63
C THR A 101 4.13 -13.79 -3.33
N LEU A 102 3.64 -14.78 -2.58
CA LEU A 102 3.30 -16.10 -3.10
C LEU A 102 2.11 -16.08 -4.06
N VAL A 103 1.07 -15.28 -3.78
CA VAL A 103 -0.09 -15.14 -4.68
C VAL A 103 0.27 -14.33 -5.93
N ALA A 104 1.07 -13.26 -5.78
CA ALA A 104 1.54 -12.47 -6.91
C ALA A 104 2.39 -13.29 -7.87
N ASN A 105 3.16 -14.26 -7.36
CA ASN A 105 3.96 -15.22 -8.12
C ASN A 105 4.78 -14.56 -9.25
N GLY A 106 5.46 -13.45 -8.92
CA GLY A 106 6.25 -12.65 -9.87
C GLY A 106 5.45 -11.63 -10.70
N SER A 107 4.12 -11.73 -10.73
CA SER A 107 3.21 -10.80 -11.42
C SER A 107 2.69 -9.70 -10.49
N TRP A 108 3.58 -8.78 -10.13
CA TRP A 108 3.33 -7.71 -9.15
C TRP A 108 2.43 -6.56 -9.64
N PHE A 109 2.03 -6.56 -10.91
CA PHE A 109 1.31 -5.44 -11.52
C PHE A 109 0.08 -5.01 -10.71
N CYS A 110 -0.80 -5.95 -10.35
CA CYS A 110 -2.01 -5.64 -9.58
C CYS A 110 -1.69 -5.06 -8.19
N ALA A 111 -0.70 -5.62 -7.49
CA ALA A 111 -0.29 -5.14 -6.17
C ALA A 111 0.26 -3.69 -6.25
N LEU A 112 1.11 -3.41 -7.24
CA LEU A 112 1.66 -2.07 -7.46
C LEU A 112 0.58 -1.06 -7.87
N CYS A 113 -0.44 -1.47 -8.63
CA CYS A 113 -1.60 -0.63 -8.94
C CYS A 113 -2.40 -0.28 -7.68
N ASN A 114 -2.70 -1.26 -6.83
CA ASN A 114 -3.40 -1.03 -5.56
C ASN A 114 -2.60 -0.09 -4.64
N VAL A 115 -1.28 -0.27 -4.52
CA VAL A 115 -0.43 0.65 -3.74
C VAL A 115 -0.47 2.07 -4.30
N ASN A 116 -0.40 2.24 -5.62
CA ASN A 116 -0.53 3.57 -6.22
C ASN A 116 -1.87 4.22 -5.92
N MET A 117 -2.99 3.48 -6.00
CA MET A 117 -4.31 4.00 -5.63
C MET A 117 -4.32 4.47 -4.17
N VAL A 118 -3.77 3.67 -3.25
CA VAL A 118 -3.63 4.07 -1.84
C VAL A 118 -2.77 5.33 -1.69
N LEU A 119 -1.66 5.42 -2.42
CA LEU A 119 -0.75 6.57 -2.37
C LEU A 119 -1.37 7.86 -2.92
N PHE A 120 -2.28 7.76 -3.89
CA PHE A 120 -2.92 8.92 -4.50
C PHE A 120 -4.20 9.36 -3.77
N GLU A 121 -5.01 8.41 -3.32
CA GLU A 121 -6.35 8.69 -2.81
C GLU A 121 -6.40 8.73 -1.28
N LEU A 122 -5.57 7.92 -0.61
CA LEU A 122 -5.67 7.71 0.84
C LEU A 122 -4.55 8.37 1.63
N TYR A 123 -3.34 8.42 1.08
CA TYR A 123 -2.12 8.80 1.81
C TYR A 123 -2.22 10.08 2.67
N PRO A 124 -2.80 11.19 2.18
CA PRO A 124 -2.94 12.41 2.98
C PRO A 124 -3.72 12.20 4.29
N ARG A 125 -4.68 11.28 4.31
CA ARG A 125 -5.58 10.99 5.44
C ARG A 125 -5.18 9.74 6.24
N LEU A 126 -4.16 9.00 5.79
CA LEU A 126 -3.67 7.83 6.52
C LEU A 126 -3.15 8.22 7.90
N HIS A 127 -3.43 7.39 8.91
CA HIS A 127 -2.81 7.54 10.21
C HIS A 127 -1.35 7.09 10.20
N ASN A 128 -0.62 7.44 11.26
CA ASN A 128 0.83 7.23 11.33
C ASN A 128 1.22 5.75 11.17
N GLU A 129 0.52 4.82 11.82
CA GLU A 129 0.82 3.38 11.72
C GLU A 129 0.73 2.86 10.28
N ALA A 130 -0.32 3.21 9.52
CA ALA A 130 -0.47 2.81 8.12
C ALA A 130 0.62 3.42 7.23
N ARG A 131 1.04 4.67 7.50
CA ARG A 131 2.19 5.28 6.80
C ARG A 131 3.50 4.52 7.08
N GLN A 132 3.71 4.01 8.30
CA GLN A 132 4.85 3.14 8.61
C GLN A 132 4.76 1.80 7.87
N GLN A 133 3.56 1.23 7.76
CA GLN A 133 3.37 -0.02 7.02
C GLN A 133 3.58 0.14 5.50
N ILE A 134 3.36 1.33 4.94
CA ILE A 134 3.77 1.64 3.56
C ILE A 134 5.29 1.55 3.42
N LEU A 135 6.06 2.11 4.37
CA LEU A 135 7.52 2.00 4.37
C LEU A 135 7.98 0.54 4.54
N PHE A 136 7.30 -0.23 5.39
CA PHE A 136 7.51 -1.68 5.51
C PHE A 136 7.29 -2.38 4.15
N PHE A 137 6.17 -2.15 3.48
CA PHE A 137 5.89 -2.73 2.17
C PHE A 137 7.01 -2.43 1.15
N PHE A 138 7.48 -1.18 1.08
CA PHE A 138 8.58 -0.82 0.17
C PHE A 138 9.89 -1.53 0.55
N ARG A 139 10.22 -1.61 1.84
CA ARG A 139 11.42 -2.29 2.33
C ARG A 139 11.43 -3.75 1.90
N GLU A 140 10.35 -4.47 2.15
CA GLU A 140 10.24 -5.89 1.79
C GLU A 140 10.26 -6.07 0.27
N SER A 141 9.57 -5.20 -0.47
CA SER A 141 9.50 -5.26 -1.95
C SER A 141 10.83 -4.99 -2.62
N ILE A 142 11.65 -4.10 -2.06
CA ILE A 142 13.02 -3.90 -2.55
C ILE A 142 13.87 -5.13 -2.26
N ARG A 143 13.75 -5.74 -1.07
CA ARG A 143 14.54 -6.92 -0.68
C ARG A 143 14.30 -8.11 -1.63
N VAL A 144 13.06 -8.33 -2.06
CA VAL A 144 12.72 -9.42 -3.00
C VAL A 144 12.78 -9.00 -4.48
N ASN A 145 13.36 -7.83 -4.78
CA ASN A 145 13.54 -7.28 -6.13
C ASN A 145 12.24 -7.19 -6.95
N VAL A 146 11.17 -6.69 -6.34
CA VAL A 146 9.91 -6.43 -7.05
C VAL A 146 10.16 -5.51 -8.27
N PRO A 147 9.77 -5.93 -9.49
CA PRO A 147 9.96 -5.11 -10.69
C PRO A 147 9.22 -3.77 -10.59
N LYS A 148 9.85 -2.69 -11.06
CA LYS A 148 9.25 -1.34 -11.14
C LYS A 148 8.85 -0.72 -9.78
N ILE A 149 9.32 -1.27 -8.66
CA ILE A 149 9.03 -0.73 -7.32
C ILE A 149 9.56 0.71 -7.13
N ASP A 150 10.64 1.06 -7.83
CA ASP A 150 11.20 2.41 -7.89
C ASP A 150 10.20 3.44 -8.44
N ASN A 151 9.40 3.07 -9.44
CA ASN A 151 8.36 3.94 -10.00
C ASN A 151 7.22 4.21 -9.02
N VAL A 152 6.88 3.24 -8.18
CA VAL A 152 5.85 3.40 -7.14
C VAL A 152 6.41 4.21 -5.97
N LEU A 153 7.69 4.02 -5.61
CA LEU A 153 8.36 4.80 -4.57
C LEU A 153 8.43 6.29 -4.92
N ILE A 154 8.58 6.62 -6.21
CA ILE A 154 8.47 8.01 -6.69
C ILE A 154 7.13 8.64 -6.29
N ASN A 155 6.02 7.89 -6.36
CA ASN A 155 4.69 8.40 -6.02
C ASN A 155 4.53 8.63 -4.52
N LEU A 156 5.14 7.79 -3.67
CA LEU A 156 5.24 8.06 -2.24
C LEU A 156 6.03 9.36 -1.98
N ILE A 157 7.21 9.51 -2.60
CA ILE A 157 8.05 10.68 -2.40
C ILE A 157 7.35 11.97 -2.83
N ARG A 158 6.53 11.92 -3.87
CA ARG A 158 5.74 13.06 -4.35
C ARG A 158 4.70 13.52 -3.33
N ASN A 159 4.20 12.67 -2.45
CA ASN A 159 3.27 13.09 -1.39
C ASN A 159 3.89 14.12 -0.42
N ALA A 160 5.23 14.22 -0.33
CA ALA A 160 5.88 15.30 0.44
C ALA A 160 5.59 16.70 -0.16
N ASN A 161 5.12 16.74 -1.41
CA ASN A 161 4.98 17.96 -2.15
C ASN A 161 3.57 18.54 -2.17
N ASP A 162 2.58 17.84 -1.60
CA ASP A 162 1.15 18.10 -1.76
C ASP A 162 0.62 19.27 -0.92
N GLY A 163 1.52 20.02 -0.27
CA GLY A 163 1.15 21.22 0.51
C GLY A 163 0.54 20.90 1.88
N GLY A 164 0.67 19.66 2.35
CA GLY A 164 0.31 19.25 3.70
C GLY A 164 1.25 19.78 4.78
N ASP A 165 1.02 19.35 6.01
CA ASP A 165 1.85 19.73 7.16
C ASP A 165 3.34 19.40 6.93
N PHE A 166 4.20 20.38 7.21
CA PHE A 166 5.63 20.28 6.93
C PHE A 166 6.31 19.24 7.83
N LYS A 167 5.91 19.15 9.10
CA LYS A 167 6.49 18.19 10.05
C LYS A 167 6.19 16.76 9.61
N ASP A 168 4.98 16.49 9.13
CA ASP A 168 4.62 15.20 8.57
C ASP A 168 5.37 14.88 7.27
N SER A 169 5.57 15.87 6.40
CA SER A 169 6.40 15.73 5.21
C SER A 169 7.86 15.36 5.58
N CYS A 170 8.43 16.01 6.58
CA CYS A 170 9.77 15.70 7.10
C CYS A 170 9.86 14.28 7.69
N LYS A 171 8.85 13.83 8.45
CA LYS A 171 8.82 12.45 8.99
C LYS A 171 8.81 11.42 7.87
N MET A 172 7.96 11.62 6.85
CA MET A 172 7.91 10.73 5.70
C MET A 172 9.25 10.70 4.96
N LEU A 173 9.82 11.86 4.65
CA LEU A 173 11.10 11.94 3.93
C LEU A 173 12.23 11.30 4.74
N THR A 174 12.24 11.46 6.07
CA THR A 174 13.21 10.79 6.96
C THR A 174 13.08 9.26 6.85
N GLY A 175 11.85 8.75 6.86
CA GLY A 175 11.57 7.33 6.65
C GLY A 175 12.06 6.83 5.29
N VAL A 176 11.84 7.60 4.22
CA VAL A 176 12.34 7.29 2.88
C VAL A 176 13.87 7.30 2.83
N VAL A 177 14.56 8.26 3.46
CA VAL A 177 16.03 8.26 3.54
C VAL A 177 16.54 7.01 4.25
N GLY A 178 15.91 6.63 5.37
CA GLY A 178 16.23 5.39 6.08
C GLY A 178 16.11 4.17 5.17
N LEU A 179 14.95 4.03 4.50
CA LEU A 179 14.69 2.97 3.54
C LEU A 179 15.75 2.89 2.42
N LEU A 180 16.12 4.04 1.83
CA LEU A 180 17.09 4.11 0.74
C LEU A 180 18.50 3.76 1.21
N ASN A 181 18.90 4.20 2.40
CA ASN A 181 20.21 3.89 2.99
C ASN A 181 20.33 2.41 3.33
N GLU A 182 19.28 1.82 3.93
CA GLU A 182 19.21 0.38 4.21
C GLU A 182 19.35 -0.46 2.93
N ASN A 183 18.87 0.07 1.80
CA ASN A 183 18.86 -0.62 0.51
C ASN A 183 19.79 0.05 -0.53
N TYR A 184 20.90 0.65 -0.08
CA TYR A 184 21.86 1.32 -0.96
C TYR A 184 22.38 0.43 -2.11
N PRO A 185 22.67 -0.88 -1.91
CA PRO A 185 23.08 -1.76 -3.01
C PRO A 185 22.02 -1.87 -4.12
N TRP A 186 20.73 -1.87 -3.79
CA TRP A 186 19.66 -1.85 -4.78
C TRP A 186 19.61 -0.50 -5.50
N LEU A 187 19.68 0.60 -4.74
CA LEU A 187 19.63 1.96 -5.27
C LEU A 187 20.78 2.26 -6.25
N SER A 188 21.99 1.84 -5.91
CA SER A 188 23.20 2.04 -6.74
C SER A 188 23.21 1.19 -8.02
N ASN A 189 22.42 0.12 -8.07
CA ASN A 189 22.27 -0.76 -9.24
C ASN A 189 21.04 -0.43 -10.10
N LEU A 190 20.32 0.66 -9.81
CA LEU A 190 19.23 1.11 -10.67
C LEU A 190 19.73 1.39 -12.08
N LYS A 191 18.87 1.11 -13.06
CA LYS A 191 19.20 1.29 -14.48
C LYS A 191 19.60 2.73 -14.77
N PRO A 192 20.56 2.97 -15.69
CA PRO A 192 20.83 4.32 -16.19
C PRO A 192 19.53 5.00 -16.62
N LYS A 193 19.35 6.27 -16.22
CA LYS A 193 18.14 7.08 -16.43
C LYS A 193 16.91 6.67 -15.60
N ALA A 194 17.06 5.86 -14.55
CA ALA A 194 16.00 5.68 -13.57
C ALA A 194 15.61 7.04 -12.96
N SER A 195 14.32 7.36 -12.96
CA SER A 195 13.80 8.67 -12.52
C SER A 195 13.85 8.85 -11.01
N LEU A 196 14.03 7.78 -10.24
CA LEU A 196 13.98 7.83 -8.77
C LEU A 196 15.03 8.79 -8.20
N ILE A 197 16.29 8.71 -8.64
CA ILE A 197 17.37 9.56 -8.13
C ILE A 197 17.08 11.05 -8.43
N PRO A 198 16.80 11.46 -9.68
CA PRO A 198 16.40 12.85 -9.96
C PRO A 198 15.21 13.33 -9.13
N VAL A 199 14.17 12.51 -8.95
CA VAL A 199 12.99 12.88 -8.16
C VAL A 199 13.37 13.10 -6.70
N ILE A 200 14.15 12.21 -6.09
CA ILE A 200 14.65 12.38 -4.72
C ILE A 200 15.37 13.73 -4.61
N LEU A 201 16.35 14.01 -5.47
CA LEU A 201 17.11 15.25 -5.40
C LEU A 201 16.22 16.50 -5.51
N ILE A 202 15.22 16.48 -6.40
CA ILE A 202 14.28 17.59 -6.58
C ILE A 202 13.42 17.79 -5.33
N VAL A 203 12.80 16.72 -4.81
CA VAL A 203 11.90 16.82 -3.65
C VAL A 203 12.66 17.26 -2.40
N PHE A 204 13.84 16.70 -2.14
CA PHE A 204 14.65 17.08 -0.98
C PHE A 204 15.14 18.53 -1.08
N SER A 205 15.65 18.95 -2.25
CA SER A 205 16.10 20.33 -2.46
C SER A 205 14.97 21.35 -2.23
N ARG A 206 13.75 21.02 -2.67
CA ARG A 206 12.56 21.85 -2.44
C ARG A 206 12.25 22.01 -0.95
N ASN A 207 12.27 20.92 -0.20
CA ASN A 207 11.96 20.92 1.23
C ASN A 207 13.04 21.67 2.05
N VAL A 208 14.32 21.51 1.72
CA VAL A 208 15.41 22.30 2.33
C VAL A 208 15.23 23.79 2.02
N SER A 209 14.88 24.14 0.78
CA SER A 209 14.62 25.53 0.39
C SER A 209 13.42 26.13 1.14
N TRP A 210 12.40 25.33 1.45
CA TRP A 210 11.27 25.75 2.28
C TRP A 210 11.73 26.07 3.70
N ILE A 211 12.53 25.19 4.34
CA ILE A 211 13.08 25.45 5.69
C ILE A 211 13.87 26.76 5.68
N ALA A 212 14.78 26.93 4.72
CA ALA A 212 15.64 28.10 4.65
C ALA A 212 14.86 29.43 4.53
N ARG A 213 13.66 29.41 3.94
CA ARG A 213 12.80 30.60 3.79
C ARG A 213 11.92 30.88 5.00
N ASN A 214 11.53 29.85 5.74
CA ASN A 214 10.55 29.95 6.84
C ASN A 214 11.19 29.73 8.22
N TRP A 215 12.54 29.72 8.28
CA TRP A 215 13.32 29.45 9.49
C TRP A 215 12.99 30.40 10.66
N GLU A 216 12.60 31.64 10.37
CA GLU A 216 12.26 32.64 11.40
C GLU A 216 10.81 32.51 11.91
N GLU A 217 9.97 31.71 11.23
CA GLU A 217 8.55 31.52 11.55
C GLU A 217 8.25 30.18 12.27
N THR A 218 9.28 29.36 12.52
CA THR A 218 9.18 28.03 13.18
C THR A 218 9.83 28.02 14.56
#